data_AF-A0A3E0P4X9-F1
#
_entry.id   AF-A0A3E0P4X9-F1
#
_cell.length_a   1.000
_cell.length_b   1.000
_cell.length_c   1.000
_cell.angle_alpha   90.00
_cell.angle_beta   90.00
_cell.angle_gamma   90.00
#
_symmetry.space_group_name_H-M   'P 1'
#
loop_
_entity.id
_entity.type
_entity.pdbx_description
1 polymer ?
#
loop_
_entity_poly.entity_id
_entity_poly.type
_entity_poly.pdbx_seq_one_letter_code
_entity_poly.pdbx_strand_id
1 'polypeptide(L)'
;MTRLPPGQIETRRFPIVGERAPTEDLAADPSSWSLTIDGLVSSPLEIDLDSFLSNADQSIRFDVHCVTSWTRFDTEFTGVPLSNLLDRAGVAPDARFVSFVAYSQRDHHTSLPLELARSNSWLVHSVDGEPLPLEHGGPVRVVTPGRYFYKSLKWVKRIELLAEDRLGWWEENSSYHNNADPATGTERFTTGSLRPEQLRRFLEAPSYDKYRTRVMLGLDLREWAPATRDLSRLYLKNCDLRGVDLSGSDLRGSNLSLSDLRGANLSGADLSASDLEGADFCGADLTGADLSGCALSATRFTGPDGGASVSGVVLDGAWGLLEDQEAYLRAQGLL
;
A
#
# COMPACT_ATOMS: atom_id res chain seq x y z
N MET A 1 19.57 12.59 7.26
CA MET A 1 18.49 11.57 7.20
C MET A 1 19.01 10.40 6.39
N THR A 2 18.67 9.16 6.77
CA THR A 2 19.02 7.97 5.98
C THR A 2 18.18 7.94 4.70
N ARG A 3 18.77 7.50 3.58
CA ARG A 3 18.07 7.38 2.28
C ARG A 3 16.86 6.43 2.37
N LEU A 4 17.00 5.32 3.12
CA LEU A 4 15.91 4.42 3.46
C LEU A 4 15.06 5.03 4.59
N PRO A 5 13.77 5.28 4.38
CA PRO A 5 12.91 5.79 5.44
C PRO A 5 12.72 4.80 6.59
N PRO A 6 12.37 5.26 7.81
CA PRO A 6 12.13 4.37 8.94
C PRO A 6 11.06 3.31 8.65
N GLY A 7 11.35 2.07 9.07
CA GLY A 7 10.44 0.92 8.90
C GLY A 7 10.25 0.45 7.46
N GLN A 8 11.21 0.72 6.57
CA GLN A 8 11.21 0.26 5.18
C GLN A 8 12.22 -0.87 4.97
N ILE A 9 11.95 -1.73 4.00
CA ILE A 9 12.85 -2.78 3.51
C ILE A 9 13.23 -2.42 2.07
N GLU A 10 14.52 -2.42 1.77
CA GLU A 10 14.99 -2.26 0.39
C GLU A 10 14.67 -3.52 -0.43
N THR A 11 14.16 -3.33 -1.65
CA THR A 11 13.98 -4.40 -2.62
C THR A 11 14.33 -3.91 -4.03
N ARG A 12 14.76 -4.82 -4.90
CA ARG A 12 14.92 -4.54 -6.34
C ARG A 12 13.65 -4.89 -7.13
N ARG A 13 12.77 -5.69 -6.53
CA ARG A 13 11.46 -6.05 -7.10
C ARG A 13 10.58 -4.81 -7.17
N PHE A 14 9.55 -4.87 -8.01
CA PHE A 14 8.45 -3.91 -7.98
C PHE A 14 7.20 -4.64 -7.49
N PRO A 15 6.91 -4.66 -6.17
CA PRO A 15 5.77 -5.40 -5.65
C PRO A 15 4.43 -4.85 -6.16
N ILE A 16 3.50 -5.77 -6.46
CA ILE A 16 2.14 -5.43 -6.88
C ILE A 16 1.28 -5.26 -5.63
N VAL A 17 1.01 -4.00 -5.26
CA VAL A 17 0.18 -3.66 -4.10
C VAL A 17 -1.15 -3.05 -4.55
N GLY A 18 -2.21 -3.32 -3.79
CA GLY A 18 -3.55 -2.77 -4.01
C GLY A 18 -4.29 -3.43 -5.17
N GLU A 19 -5.12 -2.63 -5.85
CA GLU A 19 -5.91 -3.08 -7.01
C GLU A 19 -4.98 -3.56 -8.15
N ARG A 20 -5.33 -4.69 -8.76
CA ARG A 20 -4.46 -5.43 -9.71
C ARG A 20 -4.92 -5.37 -11.17
N ALA A 21 -6.14 -4.92 -11.43
CA ALA A 21 -6.66 -4.74 -12.77
C ALA A 21 -7.48 -3.43 -12.83
N PRO A 22 -7.51 -2.74 -13.98
CA PRO A 22 -8.43 -1.64 -14.20
C PRO A 22 -9.86 -2.15 -14.42
N THR A 23 -10.75 -1.27 -14.87
CA THR A 23 -12.04 -1.67 -15.45
C THR A 23 -11.86 -2.71 -16.56
N GLU A 24 -12.83 -3.62 -16.70
CA GLU A 24 -12.78 -4.72 -17.68
C GLU A 24 -12.52 -4.23 -19.11
N ASP A 25 -13.16 -3.11 -19.51
CA ASP A 25 -12.99 -2.53 -20.84
C ASP A 25 -11.53 -2.13 -21.12
N LEU A 26 -10.88 -1.44 -20.18
CA LEU A 26 -9.47 -1.03 -20.32
C LEU A 26 -8.53 -2.25 -20.26
N ALA A 27 -8.87 -3.26 -19.45
CA ALA A 27 -8.08 -4.48 -19.38
C ALA A 27 -8.15 -5.29 -20.69
N ALA A 28 -9.30 -5.29 -21.36
CA ALA A 28 -9.52 -5.98 -22.63
C ALA A 28 -8.84 -5.25 -23.80
N ASP A 29 -8.80 -3.92 -23.76
CA ASP A 29 -8.16 -3.09 -24.78
C ASP A 29 -7.42 -1.90 -24.16
N PRO A 30 -6.14 -2.06 -23.77
CA PRO A 30 -5.33 -0.96 -23.26
C PRO A 30 -5.17 0.23 -24.24
N SER A 31 -5.35 0.01 -25.54
CA SER A 31 -5.27 1.09 -26.54
C SER A 31 -6.46 2.06 -26.47
N SER A 32 -7.56 1.64 -25.84
CA SER A 32 -8.74 2.47 -25.58
C SER A 32 -8.53 3.55 -24.51
N TRP A 33 -7.36 3.58 -23.87
CA TRP A 33 -7.05 4.55 -22.83
C TRP A 33 -7.18 5.99 -23.33
N SER A 34 -7.81 6.83 -22.52
CA SER A 34 -7.85 8.27 -22.71
C SER A 34 -7.83 9.01 -21.37
N LEU A 35 -7.44 10.28 -21.44
CA LEU A 35 -7.33 11.18 -20.30
C LEU A 35 -8.19 12.42 -20.50
N THR A 36 -8.99 12.76 -19.50
CA THR A 36 -9.67 14.06 -19.39
C THR A 36 -8.97 14.94 -18.36
N ILE A 37 -8.75 16.22 -18.67
CA ILE A 37 -8.30 17.24 -17.71
C ILE A 37 -9.35 18.34 -17.64
N ASP A 38 -9.96 18.54 -16.47
CA ASP A 38 -11.08 19.45 -16.27
C ASP A 38 -11.13 20.08 -14.86
N GLY A 39 -12.30 20.59 -14.47
CA GLY A 39 -12.50 21.31 -13.22
C GLY A 39 -12.13 22.79 -13.36
N LEU A 40 -11.30 23.28 -12.44
CA LEU A 40 -10.83 24.67 -12.41
C LEU A 40 -9.69 24.92 -13.44
N VAL A 41 -10.04 24.79 -14.71
CA VAL A 41 -9.16 25.06 -15.87
C VAL A 41 -9.87 25.93 -16.91
N SER A 42 -9.13 26.73 -17.66
CA SER A 42 -9.68 27.60 -18.72
C SER A 42 -9.89 26.88 -20.04
N SER A 43 -9.19 25.77 -20.27
CA SER A 43 -9.21 25.01 -21.52
C SER A 43 -9.14 23.52 -21.22
N PRO A 44 -10.28 22.87 -20.94
CA PRO A 44 -10.33 21.43 -20.70
C PRO A 44 -9.68 20.63 -21.83
N LEU A 45 -9.03 19.52 -21.49
CA LEU A 45 -8.31 18.67 -22.45
C LEU A 45 -8.88 17.26 -22.47
N GLU A 46 -8.90 16.67 -23.66
CA GLU A 46 -9.06 15.24 -23.87
C GLU A 46 -7.85 14.74 -24.68
N ILE A 47 -7.21 13.68 -24.20
CA ILE A 47 -5.96 13.15 -24.77
C ILE A 47 -6.10 11.64 -24.91
N ASP A 48 -6.01 11.12 -26.13
CA ASP A 48 -5.93 9.68 -26.39
C ASP A 48 -4.50 9.15 -26.17
N LEU A 49 -4.36 7.82 -26.14
CA LEU A 49 -3.08 7.17 -25.88
C LEU A 49 -2.00 7.56 -26.91
N ASP A 50 -2.34 7.55 -28.20
CA ASP A 50 -1.38 7.85 -29.28
C ASP A 50 -0.84 9.28 -29.17
N SER A 51 -1.72 10.25 -28.91
CA SER A 51 -1.33 11.66 -28.71
C SER A 51 -0.48 11.85 -27.46
N PHE A 52 -0.78 11.11 -26.38
CA PHE A 52 0.02 11.10 -25.16
C PHE A 52 1.42 10.55 -25.42
N LEU A 53 1.52 9.34 -25.99
CA LEU A 53 2.80 8.66 -26.24
C LEU A 53 3.70 9.45 -27.19
N SER A 54 3.13 10.13 -28.18
CA SER A 54 3.88 10.98 -29.13
C SER A 54 4.64 12.14 -28.49
N ASN A 55 4.35 12.49 -27.24
CA ASN A 55 4.94 13.64 -26.53
C ASN A 55 5.45 13.30 -25.11
N ALA A 56 5.64 12.02 -24.82
CA ALA A 56 5.95 11.52 -23.47
C ALA A 56 7.30 10.77 -23.41
N ASP A 57 8.37 11.41 -23.87
CA ASP A 57 9.72 10.84 -24.00
C ASP A 57 10.69 11.26 -22.87
N GLN A 58 10.22 12.06 -21.91
CA GLN A 58 11.04 12.53 -20.80
C GLN A 58 11.13 11.47 -19.70
N SER A 59 12.24 11.43 -18.97
CA SER A 59 12.44 10.47 -17.88
C SER A 59 12.72 11.16 -16.55
N ILE A 60 12.26 10.51 -15.47
CA ILE A 60 12.52 10.90 -14.09
C ILE A 60 12.99 9.67 -13.30
N ARG A 61 13.96 9.88 -12.41
CA ARG A 61 14.47 8.83 -11.51
C ARG A 61 14.28 9.25 -10.06
N PHE A 62 13.69 8.37 -9.25
CA PHE A 62 13.49 8.62 -7.83
C PHE A 62 13.29 7.33 -7.04
N ASP A 63 13.32 7.45 -5.71
CA ASP A 63 13.11 6.34 -4.79
C ASP A 63 11.61 6.12 -4.56
N VAL A 64 11.12 4.91 -4.85
CA VAL A 64 9.74 4.53 -4.62
C VAL A 64 9.61 3.98 -3.20
N HIS A 65 8.83 4.66 -2.36
CA HIS A 65 8.52 4.22 -1.01
C HIS A 65 7.07 3.77 -0.91
N CYS A 66 6.81 2.50 -0.62
CA CYS A 66 5.48 2.00 -0.40
C CYS A 66 5.07 2.15 1.07
N VAL A 67 3.78 2.44 1.28
CA VAL A 67 3.20 2.46 2.64
C VAL A 67 3.27 1.10 3.32
N THR A 68 3.28 0.00 2.53
CA THR A 68 3.43 -1.39 3.00
C THR A 68 4.89 -1.79 3.26
N SER A 69 5.74 -0.84 3.67
CA SER A 69 7.09 -1.11 4.20
C SER A 69 8.16 -1.59 3.22
N TRP A 70 8.00 -1.44 1.90
CA TRP A 70 9.11 -1.66 0.95
C TRP A 70 9.52 -0.38 0.20
N THR A 71 10.82 -0.30 -0.11
CA THR A 71 11.43 0.77 -0.87
C THR A 71 12.21 0.20 -2.05
N ARG A 72 11.99 0.75 -3.24
CA ARG A 72 12.77 0.46 -4.45
C ARG A 72 13.54 1.70 -4.85
N PHE A 73 14.87 1.64 -4.76
CA PHE A 73 15.74 2.76 -5.06
C PHE A 73 15.92 2.98 -6.55
N ASP A 74 16.22 4.23 -6.92
CA ASP A 74 16.70 4.60 -8.25
C ASP A 74 15.78 4.12 -9.39
N THR A 75 14.47 4.07 -9.14
CA THR A 75 13.48 3.62 -10.15
C THR A 75 13.30 4.70 -11.20
N GLU A 76 13.49 4.33 -12.46
CA GLU A 76 13.34 5.24 -13.59
C GLU A 76 11.97 5.08 -14.23
N PHE A 77 11.29 6.18 -14.49
CA PHE A 77 10.03 6.21 -15.22
C PHE A 77 10.14 7.13 -16.42
N THR A 78 9.45 6.79 -17.51
CA THR A 78 9.38 7.61 -18.73
C THR A 78 7.95 8.06 -19.01
N GLY A 79 7.79 9.33 -19.37
CA GLY A 79 6.50 9.99 -19.53
C GLY A 79 6.61 11.49 -19.74
N VAL A 80 5.70 12.24 -19.11
CA VAL A 80 5.64 13.71 -19.15
C VAL A 80 5.35 14.31 -17.76
N PRO A 81 6.00 15.42 -17.40
CA PRO A 81 5.64 16.17 -16.20
C PRO A 81 4.18 16.62 -16.24
N LEU A 82 3.48 16.54 -15.10
CA LEU A 82 2.11 17.03 -14.99
C LEU A 82 2.02 18.54 -15.31
N SER A 83 3.04 19.32 -14.98
CA SER A 83 3.11 20.75 -15.28
C SER A 83 2.84 21.06 -16.76
N ASN A 84 3.35 20.25 -17.68
CA ASN A 84 3.20 20.49 -19.12
C ASN A 84 1.73 20.36 -19.56
N LEU A 85 1.00 19.43 -18.95
CA LEU A 85 -0.42 19.23 -19.21
C LEU A 85 -1.27 20.34 -18.56
N LEU A 86 -0.92 20.75 -17.34
CA LEU A 86 -1.59 21.83 -16.63
C LEU A 86 -1.40 23.19 -17.30
N ASP A 87 -0.22 23.46 -17.85
CA ASP A 87 0.07 24.69 -18.60
C ASP A 87 -0.80 24.79 -19.86
N ARG A 88 -1.01 23.66 -20.56
CA ARG A 88 -1.90 23.57 -21.72
C ARG A 88 -3.37 23.74 -21.34
N ALA A 89 -3.79 23.19 -20.19
CA ALA A 89 -5.17 23.29 -19.73
C ALA A 89 -5.51 24.69 -19.18
N GLY A 90 -4.50 25.43 -18.70
CA GLY A 90 -4.64 26.75 -18.11
C GLY A 90 -5.32 26.69 -16.74
N VAL A 91 -4.51 26.55 -15.67
CA VAL A 91 -5.01 26.44 -14.30
C VAL A 91 -5.70 27.73 -13.85
N ALA A 92 -6.95 27.63 -13.37
CA ALA A 92 -7.71 28.79 -12.92
C ALA A 92 -7.18 29.34 -11.57
N PRO A 93 -7.34 30.64 -11.28
CA PRO A 93 -6.80 31.28 -10.07
C PRO A 93 -7.26 30.69 -8.74
N ASP A 94 -8.41 30.01 -8.72
CA ASP A 94 -8.99 29.42 -7.51
C ASP A 94 -8.60 27.96 -7.30
N ALA A 95 -7.88 27.33 -8.25
CA ALA A 95 -7.41 25.97 -8.10
C ALA A 95 -6.35 25.87 -6.98
N ARG A 96 -6.51 24.88 -6.09
CA ARG A 96 -5.62 24.62 -4.95
C ARG A 96 -5.20 23.16 -4.85
N PHE A 97 -5.94 22.24 -5.46
CA PHE A 97 -5.68 20.80 -5.44
C PHE A 97 -5.83 20.18 -6.84
N VAL A 98 -5.19 19.03 -7.03
CA VAL A 98 -5.35 18.16 -8.20
C VAL A 98 -5.89 16.82 -7.70
N SER A 99 -7.01 16.37 -8.27
CA SER A 99 -7.55 15.03 -8.05
C SER A 99 -7.28 14.15 -9.27
N PHE A 100 -6.74 12.97 -9.04
CA PHE A 100 -6.54 11.94 -10.04
C PHE A 100 -7.58 10.84 -9.83
N VAL A 101 -8.26 10.42 -10.90
CA VAL A 101 -9.27 9.36 -10.88
C VAL A 101 -8.84 8.26 -11.84
N ALA A 102 -8.97 7.00 -11.44
CA ALA A 102 -8.53 5.85 -12.21
C ALA A 102 -9.65 5.20 -13.01
N TYR A 103 -9.28 4.45 -14.05
CA TYR A 103 -10.07 3.32 -14.53
C TYR A 103 -10.01 2.21 -13.48
N SER A 104 -10.93 2.23 -12.52
CA SER A 104 -10.90 1.35 -11.34
C SER A 104 -12.28 0.73 -11.11
N GLN A 105 -12.30 -0.52 -10.62
CA GLN A 105 -13.55 -1.21 -10.25
C GLN A 105 -14.13 -0.71 -8.91
N ARG A 106 -13.30 -0.05 -8.11
CA ARG A 106 -13.65 0.48 -6.78
C ARG A 106 -13.67 2.01 -6.72
N ASP A 107 -13.72 2.67 -7.89
CA ASP A 107 -13.64 4.13 -8.03
C ASP A 107 -12.41 4.73 -7.35
N HIS A 108 -11.24 4.08 -7.50
CA HIS A 108 -9.99 4.53 -6.90
C HIS A 108 -9.58 5.92 -7.41
N HIS A 109 -9.39 6.83 -6.46
CA HIS A 109 -8.94 8.19 -6.70
C HIS A 109 -7.98 8.64 -5.58
N THR A 110 -7.21 9.69 -5.86
CA THR A 110 -6.35 10.36 -4.87
C THR A 110 -6.18 11.82 -5.23
N SER A 111 -5.89 12.66 -4.24
CA SER A 111 -5.64 14.09 -4.42
C SER A 111 -4.29 14.52 -3.85
N LEU A 112 -3.80 15.64 -4.34
CA LEU A 112 -2.61 16.32 -3.86
C LEU A 112 -2.81 17.84 -3.91
N PRO A 113 -2.16 18.61 -3.01
CA PRO A 113 -2.03 20.06 -3.18
C PRO A 113 -1.45 20.39 -4.55
N LEU A 114 -2.01 21.39 -5.23
CA LEU A 114 -1.67 21.76 -6.60
C LEU A 114 -0.18 22.05 -6.77
N GLU A 115 0.41 22.85 -5.86
CA GLU A 115 1.83 23.20 -5.93
C GLU A 115 2.74 21.96 -5.85
N LEU A 116 2.38 21.01 -5.00
CA LEU A 116 3.11 19.75 -4.88
C LEU A 116 2.96 18.90 -6.15
N ALA A 117 1.74 18.71 -6.62
CA ALA A 117 1.44 17.90 -7.79
C ALA A 117 2.08 18.49 -9.06
N ARG A 118 1.96 19.81 -9.25
CA ARG A 118 2.55 20.51 -10.40
C ARG A 118 4.07 20.39 -10.43
N SER A 119 4.72 20.42 -9.26
CA SER A 119 6.17 20.36 -9.16
C SER A 119 6.74 18.95 -9.27
N ASN A 120 6.00 17.94 -8.82
CA ASN A 120 6.55 16.60 -8.62
C ASN A 120 5.84 15.51 -9.41
N SER A 121 4.56 15.63 -9.73
CA SER A 121 3.80 14.54 -10.36
C SER A 121 4.08 14.42 -11.86
N TRP A 122 4.08 13.19 -12.34
CA TRP A 122 4.27 12.82 -13.74
C TRP A 122 3.19 11.84 -14.18
N LEU A 123 2.84 11.88 -15.46
CA LEU A 123 2.14 10.79 -16.11
C LEU A 123 3.17 9.96 -16.85
N VAL A 124 3.23 8.66 -16.60
CA VAL A 124 4.29 7.77 -17.07
C VAL A 124 3.71 6.51 -17.69
N HIS A 125 4.35 6.04 -18.76
CA HIS A 125 3.95 4.84 -19.52
C HIS A 125 4.98 3.71 -19.43
N SER A 126 6.21 4.01 -19.02
CA SER A 126 7.28 3.01 -18.89
C SER A 126 8.00 3.11 -17.54
N VAL A 127 8.60 1.99 -17.13
CA VAL A 127 9.46 1.86 -15.96
C VAL A 127 10.73 1.08 -16.34
N ASP A 128 11.89 1.59 -15.95
CA ASP A 128 13.21 1.01 -16.23
C ASP A 128 13.44 0.62 -17.71
N GLY A 129 12.94 1.47 -18.62
CA GLY A 129 13.08 1.30 -20.07
C GLY A 129 12.05 0.37 -20.72
N GLU A 130 11.16 -0.26 -19.96
CA GLU A 130 10.13 -1.17 -20.46
C GLU A 130 8.72 -0.59 -20.26
N PRO A 131 7.75 -0.91 -21.13
CA PRO A 131 6.36 -0.53 -20.93
C PRO A 131 5.83 -1.01 -19.58
N LEU A 132 5.06 -0.16 -18.89
CA LEU A 132 4.43 -0.53 -17.64
C LEU A 132 3.48 -1.72 -17.83
N PRO A 133 3.66 -2.83 -17.07
CA PRO A 133 2.67 -3.89 -17.04
C PRO A 133 1.32 -3.39 -16.55
N LEU A 134 0.25 -4.05 -16.98
CA LEU A 134 -1.12 -3.66 -16.65
C LEU A 134 -1.33 -3.63 -15.12
N GLU A 135 -0.87 -4.65 -14.39
CA GLU A 135 -0.96 -4.72 -12.92
C GLU A 135 -0.20 -3.60 -12.19
N HIS A 136 0.76 -2.97 -12.86
CA HIS A 136 1.54 -1.85 -12.37
C HIS A 136 0.99 -0.49 -12.79
N GLY A 137 -0.17 -0.45 -13.45
CA GLY A 137 -0.83 0.79 -13.83
C GLY A 137 -0.66 1.18 -15.30
N GLY A 138 -0.08 0.32 -16.13
CA GLY A 138 -0.05 0.55 -17.59
C GLY A 138 -1.46 0.58 -18.18
N PRO A 139 -1.71 1.27 -19.30
CA PRO A 139 -0.71 1.88 -20.18
C PRO A 139 -0.15 3.21 -19.65
N VAL A 140 -0.88 3.91 -18.78
CA VAL A 140 -0.45 5.19 -18.19
C VAL A 140 -0.85 5.28 -16.71
N ARG A 141 0.10 5.64 -15.86
CA ARG A 141 -0.12 5.92 -14.43
C ARG A 141 0.43 7.27 -14.02
N VAL A 142 0.01 7.72 -12.84
CA VAL A 142 0.64 8.85 -12.15
C VAL A 142 1.75 8.33 -11.26
N VAL A 143 2.87 9.06 -11.22
CA VAL A 143 3.90 8.94 -10.18
C VAL A 143 4.17 10.28 -9.53
N THR A 144 4.31 10.28 -8.20
CA THR A 144 4.59 11.49 -7.41
C THR A 144 5.76 11.22 -6.45
N PRO A 145 6.99 11.61 -6.81
CA PRO A 145 8.15 11.56 -5.93
C PRO A 145 7.91 12.30 -4.62
N GLY A 146 8.55 11.82 -3.54
CA GLY A 146 8.42 12.43 -2.21
C GLY A 146 7.10 12.12 -1.49
N ARG A 147 6.30 11.18 -2.01
CA ARG A 147 5.07 10.68 -1.37
C ARG A 147 5.06 9.17 -1.33
N TYR A 148 4.43 8.59 -0.31
CA TYR A 148 4.15 7.16 -0.32
C TYR A 148 3.36 6.79 -1.58
N PHE A 149 3.70 5.63 -2.13
CA PHE A 149 3.34 5.27 -3.50
C PHE A 149 1.84 5.11 -3.78
N TYR A 150 0.97 5.10 -2.76
CA TYR A 150 -0.48 5.14 -2.97
C TYR A 150 -0.98 6.49 -3.52
N LYS A 151 -0.21 7.57 -3.38
CA LYS A 151 -0.45 8.86 -4.06
C LYS A 151 -0.04 8.85 -5.55
N SER A 152 0.58 7.77 -6.02
CA SER A 152 0.94 7.52 -7.41
C SER A 152 -0.13 6.62 -8.04
N LEU A 153 -1.22 7.20 -8.53
CA LEU A 153 -2.41 6.47 -8.98
C LEU A 153 -2.15 5.60 -10.23
N LYS A 154 -2.67 4.37 -10.25
CA LYS A 154 -2.65 3.48 -11.43
C LYS A 154 -3.77 3.85 -12.42
N TRP A 155 -3.56 3.63 -13.73
CA TRP A 155 -4.59 3.75 -14.77
C TRP A 155 -5.35 5.08 -14.78
N VAL A 156 -4.62 6.19 -14.78
CA VAL A 156 -5.25 7.51 -14.66
C VAL A 156 -6.20 7.78 -15.82
N LYS A 157 -7.44 8.13 -15.50
CA LYS A 157 -8.54 8.42 -16.42
C LYS A 157 -8.86 9.91 -16.49
N ARG A 158 -8.81 10.58 -15.34
CA ARG A 158 -9.21 11.98 -15.21
C ARG A 158 -8.33 12.72 -14.22
N ILE A 159 -8.01 13.97 -14.55
CA ILE A 159 -7.34 14.94 -13.70
C ILE A 159 -8.29 16.12 -13.51
N GLU A 160 -8.75 16.33 -12.29
CA GLU A 160 -9.70 17.38 -11.95
C GLU A 160 -9.02 18.42 -11.05
N LEU A 161 -9.06 19.69 -11.44
CA LEU A 161 -8.55 20.79 -10.62
C LEU A 161 -9.64 21.27 -9.65
N LEU A 162 -9.30 21.37 -8.37
CA LEU A 162 -10.24 21.61 -7.27
C LEU A 162 -9.84 22.82 -6.42
N ALA A 163 -10.83 23.53 -5.86
CA ALA A 163 -10.60 24.64 -4.91
C ALA A 163 -10.32 24.15 -3.49
N GLU A 164 -10.87 22.98 -3.13
CA GLU A 164 -10.75 22.36 -1.81
C GLU A 164 -10.23 20.94 -1.96
N ASP A 165 -9.64 20.42 -0.89
CA ASP A 165 -9.15 19.05 -0.87
C ASP A 165 -10.30 18.03 -0.91
N ARG A 166 -10.03 16.88 -1.50
CA ARG A 166 -10.90 15.71 -1.51
C ARG A 166 -10.05 14.51 -1.11
N LEU A 167 -10.40 13.84 -0.01
CA LEU A 167 -9.65 12.65 0.41
C LEU A 167 -9.67 11.59 -0.70
N GLY A 168 -8.58 10.86 -0.84
CA GLY A 168 -8.51 9.72 -1.74
C GLY A 168 -9.12 8.46 -1.13
N TRP A 169 -9.23 7.42 -1.96
CA TRP A 169 -9.83 6.15 -1.55
C TRP A 169 -9.14 5.54 -0.32
N TRP A 170 -7.80 5.57 -0.27
CA TRP A 170 -7.04 4.96 0.83
C TRP A 170 -7.14 5.75 2.13
N GLU A 171 -7.21 7.06 2.03
CA GLU A 171 -7.41 7.98 3.14
C GLU A 171 -8.80 7.76 3.76
N GLU A 172 -9.83 7.60 2.92
CA GLU A 172 -11.21 7.36 3.34
C GLU A 172 -11.41 5.95 3.94
N ASN A 173 -10.85 4.92 3.30
CA ASN A 173 -11.21 3.52 3.56
C ASN A 173 -10.15 2.73 4.34
N SER A 174 -8.92 3.22 4.39
CA SER A 174 -7.81 2.58 5.10
C SER A 174 -7.09 3.53 6.05
N SER A 175 -7.61 4.76 6.22
CA SER A 175 -7.07 5.78 7.13
C SER A 175 -5.58 6.01 6.88
N TYR A 176 -5.18 6.03 5.61
CA TYR A 176 -3.83 6.46 5.21
C TYR A 176 -3.69 7.96 5.45
N HIS A 177 -2.47 8.40 5.77
CA HIS A 177 -2.24 9.81 6.03
C HIS A 177 -2.43 10.65 4.77
N ASN A 178 -3.10 11.79 4.83
CA ASN A 178 -3.37 12.52 3.60
C ASN A 178 -2.09 13.14 2.97
N ASN A 179 -1.14 13.63 3.78
CA ASN A 179 0.10 14.20 3.22
C ASN A 179 1.11 13.14 2.78
N ALA A 180 1.08 11.92 3.31
CA ALA A 180 1.85 10.78 2.81
C ALA A 180 3.38 10.95 2.71
N ASP A 181 4.04 11.75 3.56
CA ASP A 181 5.49 11.93 3.52
C ASP A 181 6.25 10.71 4.11
N PRO A 182 7.11 10.03 3.34
CA PRO A 182 7.85 8.88 3.85
C PRO A 182 8.97 9.26 4.82
N ALA A 183 9.53 10.47 4.76
CA ALA A 183 10.83 10.82 5.35
C ALA A 183 10.91 10.56 6.87
N THR A 184 9.83 10.81 7.61
CA THR A 184 9.77 10.60 9.07
C THR A 184 9.24 9.22 9.46
N GLY A 185 8.60 8.51 8.54
CA GLY A 185 7.84 7.29 8.83
C GLY A 185 6.50 7.52 9.56
N THR A 186 6.21 8.75 10.00
CA THR A 186 5.01 9.05 10.82
C THR A 186 3.76 9.28 10.00
N GLU A 187 3.90 9.60 8.71
CA GLU A 187 2.78 9.91 7.82
C GLU A 187 2.34 8.71 6.97
N ARG A 188 2.30 7.52 7.56
CA ARG A 188 1.73 6.33 6.90
C ARG A 188 0.22 6.23 7.10
N PHE A 189 -0.25 6.47 8.34
CA PHE A 189 -1.63 6.30 8.76
C PHE A 189 -2.09 7.49 9.60
N THR A 190 -3.39 7.70 9.69
CA THR A 190 -4.00 8.52 10.74
C THR A 190 -4.21 7.67 12.00
N THR A 191 -4.07 8.26 13.19
CA THR A 191 -4.07 7.49 14.46
C THR A 191 -5.48 7.08 14.90
N GLY A 192 -5.64 5.79 15.23
CA GLY A 192 -6.68 5.21 16.11
C GLY A 192 -8.11 5.16 15.56
N SER A 193 -8.61 3.96 15.20
CA SER A 193 -9.98 3.80 14.69
C SER A 193 -11.08 3.64 15.74
N LEU A 194 -10.74 3.40 17.02
CA LEU A 194 -11.72 3.15 18.09
C LEU A 194 -11.59 4.12 19.27
N ARG A 195 -12.74 4.60 19.77
CA ARG A 195 -12.80 5.31 21.07
C ARG A 195 -12.47 4.35 22.23
N PRO A 196 -11.98 4.84 23.38
CA PRO A 196 -11.57 3.98 24.50
C PRO A 196 -12.61 2.95 24.96
N GLU A 197 -13.89 3.30 25.00
CA GLU A 197 -14.96 2.37 25.36
C GLU A 197 -15.17 1.29 24.29
N GLN A 198 -15.03 1.62 23.00
CA GLN A 198 -15.14 0.67 21.91
C GLN A 198 -13.96 -0.30 21.91
N LEU A 199 -12.75 0.20 22.19
CA LEU A 199 -11.56 -0.63 22.37
C LEU A 199 -11.75 -1.59 23.56
N ARG A 200 -12.18 -1.09 24.73
CA ARG A 200 -12.47 -1.96 25.89
C ARG A 200 -13.47 -3.07 25.55
N ARG A 201 -14.58 -2.71 24.88
CA ARG A 201 -15.58 -3.68 24.45
C ARG A 201 -15.05 -4.72 23.46
N PHE A 202 -14.07 -4.36 22.63
CA PHE A 202 -13.38 -5.28 21.73
C PHE A 202 -12.46 -6.22 22.52
N LEU A 203 -11.61 -5.67 23.39
CA LEU A 203 -10.66 -6.45 24.20
C LEU A 203 -11.40 -7.48 25.09
N GLU A 204 -12.53 -7.11 25.66
CA GLU A 204 -13.35 -7.96 26.56
C GLU A 204 -14.40 -8.82 25.80
N ALA A 205 -14.41 -8.80 24.46
CA ALA A 205 -15.46 -9.47 23.71
C ALA A 205 -15.36 -11.01 23.84
N PRO A 206 -16.46 -11.72 24.18
CA PRO A 206 -16.45 -13.19 24.23
C PRO A 206 -16.45 -13.85 22.84
N SER A 207 -16.78 -13.09 21.79
CA SER A 207 -16.70 -13.47 20.38
C SER A 207 -16.43 -12.23 19.54
N TYR A 208 -15.74 -12.44 18.40
CA TYR A 208 -15.37 -11.38 17.48
C TYR A 208 -16.27 -11.26 16.23
N ASP A 209 -17.36 -12.02 16.12
CA ASP A 209 -18.23 -12.05 14.93
C ASP A 209 -18.66 -10.66 14.44
N LYS A 210 -19.06 -9.79 15.38
CA LYS A 210 -19.53 -8.42 15.08
C LYS A 210 -18.42 -7.45 14.66
N TYR A 211 -17.15 -7.85 14.74
CA TYR A 211 -15.99 -7.02 14.38
C TYR A 211 -15.38 -7.40 13.02
N ARG A 212 -15.74 -8.53 12.43
CA ARG A 212 -15.18 -9.01 11.15
C ARG A 212 -15.46 -8.10 9.94
N THR A 213 -16.40 -7.16 10.06
CA THR A 213 -16.71 -6.16 9.04
C THR A 213 -16.04 -4.80 9.31
N ARG A 214 -15.19 -4.71 10.33
CA ARG A 214 -14.60 -3.44 10.80
C ARG A 214 -13.10 -3.46 10.65
N VAL A 215 -12.56 -2.39 10.06
CA VAL A 215 -11.13 -2.10 10.08
C VAL A 215 -10.75 -1.55 11.46
N MET A 216 -9.93 -2.30 12.17
CA MET A 216 -9.30 -1.91 13.42
C MET A 216 -7.87 -1.49 13.09
N LEU A 217 -7.58 -0.19 13.24
CA LEU A 217 -6.34 0.40 12.77
C LEU A 217 -5.60 1.08 13.91
N GLY A 218 -4.31 0.80 14.01
CA GLY A 218 -3.44 1.53 14.94
C GLY A 218 -3.80 1.27 16.40
N LEU A 219 -4.40 0.13 16.72
CA LEU A 219 -4.77 -0.20 18.09
C LEU A 219 -3.55 -0.69 18.86
N ASP A 220 -3.42 -0.23 20.09
CA ASP A 220 -2.52 -0.84 21.07
C ASP A 220 -3.20 -2.09 21.65
N LEU A 221 -2.66 -3.25 21.31
CA LEU A 221 -3.17 -4.57 21.68
C LEU A 221 -2.11 -5.39 22.42
N ARG A 222 -1.06 -4.77 22.97
CA ARG A 222 0.05 -5.47 23.66
C ARG A 222 -0.40 -6.30 24.86
N GLU A 223 -1.46 -5.85 25.53
CA GLU A 223 -2.07 -6.55 26.68
C GLU A 223 -3.32 -7.35 26.28
N TRP A 224 -3.56 -7.54 24.98
CA TRP A 224 -4.75 -8.23 24.52
C TRP A 224 -4.66 -9.73 24.85
N ALA A 225 -5.55 -10.19 25.72
CA ALA A 225 -5.78 -11.60 25.98
C ALA A 225 -7.15 -11.98 25.41
N PRO A 226 -7.25 -12.42 24.14
CA PRO A 226 -8.54 -12.73 23.54
C PRO A 226 -9.25 -13.85 24.30
N ALA A 227 -10.55 -13.67 24.56
CA ALA A 227 -11.36 -14.64 25.30
C ALA A 227 -11.59 -15.96 24.52
N THR A 228 -11.27 -15.97 23.23
CA THR A 228 -11.42 -17.09 22.30
C THR A 228 -10.25 -17.13 21.33
N ARG A 229 -9.95 -18.32 20.80
CA ARG A 229 -8.93 -18.54 19.78
C ARG A 229 -9.47 -18.36 18.35
N ASP A 230 -10.77 -18.15 18.16
CA ASP A 230 -11.34 -17.74 16.86
C ASP A 230 -11.16 -16.24 16.65
N LEU A 231 -10.09 -15.89 15.96
CA LEU A 231 -9.72 -14.54 15.54
C LEU A 231 -9.82 -14.38 14.02
N SER A 232 -10.46 -15.35 13.35
CA SER A 232 -10.51 -15.44 11.91
C SER A 232 -11.19 -14.22 11.30
N ARG A 233 -10.65 -13.76 10.16
CA ARG A 233 -11.16 -12.65 9.36
C ARG A 233 -11.25 -11.32 10.10
N LEU A 234 -10.43 -11.12 11.15
CA LEU A 234 -10.32 -9.81 11.78
C LEU A 234 -9.39 -8.91 10.98
N TYR A 235 -9.76 -7.64 10.86
CA TYR A 235 -8.97 -6.64 10.14
C TYR A 235 -8.22 -5.78 11.16
N LEU A 236 -7.10 -6.28 11.65
CA LEU A 236 -6.22 -5.68 12.66
C LEU A 236 -4.98 -5.08 11.98
N LYS A 237 -5.19 -4.01 11.22
CA LYS A 237 -4.15 -3.37 10.40
C LYS A 237 -3.30 -2.43 11.25
N ASN A 238 -1.98 -2.43 11.07
CA ASN A 238 -1.06 -1.53 11.77
C ASN A 238 -1.29 -1.52 13.30
N CYS A 239 -1.65 -2.67 13.88
CA CYS A 239 -1.89 -2.80 15.31
C CYS A 239 -0.59 -3.19 16.02
N ASP A 240 -0.45 -2.76 17.26
CA ASP A 240 0.65 -3.15 18.13
C ASP A 240 0.26 -4.41 18.92
N LEU A 241 0.76 -5.56 18.47
CA LEU A 241 0.50 -6.90 19.01
C LEU A 241 1.79 -7.49 19.63
N ARG A 242 2.75 -6.64 20.01
CA ARG A 242 4.02 -7.10 20.55
C ARG A 242 3.85 -7.92 21.81
N GLY A 243 4.51 -9.09 21.86
CA GLY A 243 4.50 -9.98 23.01
C GLY A 243 3.16 -10.69 23.30
N VAL A 244 2.15 -10.51 22.45
CA VAL A 244 0.82 -11.10 22.67
C VAL A 244 0.87 -12.62 22.51
N ASP A 245 0.14 -13.35 23.36
CA ASP A 245 -0.05 -14.78 23.20
C ASP A 245 -1.25 -15.11 22.30
N LEU A 246 -0.95 -15.40 21.04
CA LEU A 246 -1.88 -15.88 20.01
C LEU A 246 -1.63 -17.36 19.66
N SER A 247 -0.93 -18.13 20.51
CA SER A 247 -0.65 -19.54 20.24
C SER A 247 -1.92 -20.35 19.99
N GLY A 248 -1.87 -21.20 18.97
CA GLY A 248 -2.99 -22.04 18.53
C GLY A 248 -4.24 -21.28 18.08
N SER A 249 -4.14 -19.98 17.80
CA SER A 249 -5.29 -19.19 17.35
C SER A 249 -5.61 -19.42 15.88
N ASP A 250 -6.89 -19.42 15.55
CA ASP A 250 -7.38 -19.35 14.17
C ASP A 250 -7.40 -17.88 13.75
N LEU A 251 -6.44 -17.49 12.91
CA LEU A 251 -6.30 -16.16 12.32
C LEU A 251 -6.61 -16.20 10.81
N ARG A 252 -7.22 -17.27 10.28
CA ARG A 252 -7.44 -17.44 8.85
C ARG A 252 -8.12 -16.25 8.20
N GLY A 253 -7.59 -15.84 7.05
CA GLY A 253 -8.12 -14.72 6.26
C GLY A 253 -8.14 -13.38 7.00
N SER A 254 -7.37 -13.23 8.08
CA SER A 254 -7.27 -11.96 8.78
C SER A 254 -6.42 -10.97 7.99
N ASN A 255 -6.60 -9.68 8.25
CA ASN A 255 -5.69 -8.66 7.77
C ASN A 255 -4.86 -8.18 8.96
N LEU A 256 -3.58 -8.55 8.98
CA LEU A 256 -2.57 -8.11 9.95
C LEU A 256 -1.49 -7.27 9.25
N SER A 257 -1.79 -6.73 8.06
CA SER A 257 -0.84 -5.91 7.32
C SER A 257 -0.31 -4.78 8.21
N LEU A 258 1.01 -4.57 8.16
CA LEU A 258 1.74 -3.56 8.91
C LEU A 258 1.69 -3.68 10.44
N SER A 259 1.11 -4.75 10.99
CA SER A 259 1.06 -4.94 12.44
C SER A 259 2.40 -5.33 13.02
N ASP A 260 2.67 -4.82 14.23
CA ASP A 260 3.88 -5.11 14.99
C ASP A 260 3.62 -6.33 15.88
N LEU A 261 4.14 -7.48 15.46
CA LEU A 261 4.00 -8.78 16.12
C LEU A 261 5.32 -9.21 16.77
N ARG A 262 6.25 -8.27 17.01
CA ARG A 262 7.55 -8.59 17.58
C ARG A 262 7.41 -9.27 18.94
N GLY A 263 8.09 -10.40 19.10
CA GLY A 263 8.02 -11.21 20.31
C GLY A 263 6.67 -11.87 20.60
N ALA A 264 5.67 -11.77 19.70
CA ALA A 264 4.39 -12.44 19.88
C ALA A 264 4.56 -13.96 19.83
N ASN A 265 3.74 -14.69 20.59
CA ASN A 265 3.66 -16.14 20.50
C ASN A 265 2.53 -16.50 19.54
N LEU A 266 2.89 -17.05 18.38
CA LEU A 266 2.01 -17.54 17.32
C LEU A 266 2.24 -19.03 17.06
N SER A 267 2.85 -19.74 18.00
CA SER A 267 3.14 -21.17 17.85
C SER A 267 1.84 -21.95 17.58
N GLY A 268 1.84 -22.76 16.52
CA GLY A 268 0.69 -23.53 16.07
C GLY A 268 -0.52 -22.72 15.61
N ALA A 269 -0.40 -21.40 15.40
CA ALA A 269 -1.49 -20.58 14.89
C ALA A 269 -1.76 -20.85 13.41
N ASP A 270 -3.03 -20.76 13.00
CA ASP A 270 -3.43 -20.86 11.60
C ASP A 270 -3.62 -19.44 11.03
N LEU A 271 -2.64 -18.97 10.27
CA LEU A 271 -2.65 -17.67 9.58
C LEU A 271 -3.07 -17.83 8.11
N SER A 272 -3.50 -19.01 7.66
CA SER A 272 -3.68 -19.28 6.24
C SER A 272 -4.61 -18.25 5.55
N ALA A 273 -4.23 -17.89 4.32
CA ALA A 273 -4.87 -16.86 3.49
C ALA A 273 -4.94 -15.45 4.12
N SER A 274 -4.13 -15.15 5.14
CA SER A 274 -4.06 -13.81 5.73
C SER A 274 -3.25 -12.83 4.89
N ASP A 275 -3.60 -11.55 5.03
CA ASP A 275 -2.78 -10.45 4.53
C ASP A 275 -1.78 -10.03 5.63
N LEU A 276 -0.49 -10.29 5.39
CA LEU A 276 0.61 -10.01 6.31
C LEU A 276 1.59 -8.99 5.71
N GLU A 277 1.19 -8.25 4.65
CA GLU A 277 2.09 -7.32 3.99
C GLU A 277 2.65 -6.28 4.98
N GLY A 278 3.98 -6.20 5.09
CA GLY A 278 4.66 -5.26 5.98
C GLY A 278 4.59 -5.60 7.47
N ALA A 279 4.03 -6.74 7.88
CA ALA A 279 3.96 -7.16 9.28
C ALA A 279 5.37 -7.44 9.86
N ASP A 280 5.58 -7.18 11.15
CA ASP A 280 6.87 -7.40 11.82
C ASP A 280 6.83 -8.58 12.80
N PHE A 281 7.46 -9.69 12.45
CA PHE A 281 7.60 -10.90 13.26
C PHE A 281 8.98 -11.02 13.93
N CYS A 282 9.82 -9.98 14.00
CA CYS A 282 11.15 -10.11 14.61
C CYS A 282 11.03 -10.62 16.06
N GLY A 283 11.70 -11.74 16.35
CA GLY A 283 11.66 -12.41 17.66
C GLY A 283 10.33 -13.10 18.01
N ALA A 284 9.34 -13.13 17.12
CA ALA A 284 8.10 -13.87 17.33
C ALA A 284 8.33 -15.38 17.28
N ASP A 285 7.49 -16.14 17.97
CA ASP A 285 7.45 -17.61 17.84
C ASP A 285 6.36 -18.01 16.84
N LEU A 286 6.77 -18.42 15.64
CA LEU A 286 5.90 -18.96 14.58
C LEU A 286 6.01 -20.50 14.49
N THR A 287 6.56 -21.17 15.49
CA THR A 287 6.82 -22.63 15.43
C THR A 287 5.53 -23.39 15.12
N GLY A 288 5.52 -24.14 14.01
CA GLY A 288 4.37 -24.91 13.54
C GLY A 288 3.18 -24.08 13.06
N ALA A 289 3.33 -22.78 12.82
CA ALA A 289 2.27 -21.94 12.29
C ALA A 289 2.01 -22.22 10.79
N ASP A 290 0.76 -22.07 10.36
CA ASP A 290 0.38 -22.21 8.96
C ASP A 290 0.27 -20.83 8.30
N LEU A 291 1.18 -20.51 7.38
CA LEU A 291 1.18 -19.29 6.56
C LEU A 291 0.79 -19.56 5.10
N SER A 292 0.13 -20.69 4.82
CA SER A 292 -0.28 -21.06 3.46
C SER A 292 -1.15 -19.97 2.82
N GLY A 293 -0.88 -19.64 1.57
CA GLY A 293 -1.64 -18.63 0.81
C GLY A 293 -1.52 -17.18 1.32
N CYS A 294 -0.62 -16.89 2.27
CA CYS A 294 -0.46 -15.53 2.79
C CYS A 294 0.18 -14.57 1.78
N ALA A 295 -0.22 -13.30 1.87
CA ALA A 295 0.51 -12.19 1.25
C ALA A 295 1.67 -11.76 2.18
N LEU A 296 2.92 -11.96 1.76
CA LEU A 296 4.09 -11.76 2.61
C LEU A 296 5.00 -10.59 2.19
N SER A 297 4.60 -9.77 1.21
CA SER A 297 5.41 -8.64 0.75
C SER A 297 5.83 -7.73 1.89
N ALA A 298 7.13 -7.45 1.99
CA ALA A 298 7.74 -6.64 3.04
C ALA A 298 7.51 -7.10 4.50
N THR A 299 7.04 -8.33 4.73
CA THR A 299 7.03 -8.95 6.07
C THR A 299 8.45 -9.02 6.65
N ARG A 300 8.64 -8.76 7.94
CA ARG A 300 9.95 -8.83 8.59
C ARG A 300 10.03 -10.08 9.45
N PHE A 301 10.86 -11.04 9.05
CA PHE A 301 11.15 -12.23 9.88
C PHE A 301 12.42 -12.07 10.72
N THR A 302 13.25 -11.06 10.43
CA THR A 302 14.52 -10.84 11.12
C THR A 302 14.87 -9.36 11.17
N GLY A 303 15.58 -8.96 12.21
CA GLY A 303 15.97 -7.58 12.44
C GLY A 303 16.90 -7.45 13.64
N PRO A 304 17.13 -6.21 14.12
CA PRO A 304 18.00 -5.93 15.28
C PRO A 304 17.56 -6.65 16.55
N ASP A 305 16.26 -6.91 16.69
CA ASP A 305 15.64 -7.56 17.85
C ASP A 305 15.72 -9.10 17.80
N GLY A 306 16.30 -9.67 16.73
CA GLY A 306 16.42 -11.11 16.51
C GLY A 306 15.55 -11.63 15.35
N GLY A 307 15.69 -12.93 15.07
CA GLY A 307 14.89 -13.65 14.06
C GLY A 307 13.67 -14.33 14.68
N ALA A 308 12.60 -14.48 13.90
CA ALA A 308 11.43 -15.26 14.26
C ALA A 308 11.76 -16.76 14.36
N SER A 309 11.19 -17.46 15.33
CA SER A 309 11.29 -18.94 15.36
C SER A 309 10.32 -19.51 14.34
N VAL A 310 10.82 -20.08 13.24
CA VAL A 310 10.00 -20.52 12.10
C VAL A 310 10.04 -22.03 11.86
N SER A 311 10.46 -22.82 12.86
CA SER A 311 10.55 -24.27 12.72
C SER A 311 9.17 -24.88 12.43
N GLY A 312 9.05 -25.69 11.37
CA GLY A 312 7.80 -26.35 11.02
C GLY A 312 6.71 -25.44 10.46
N VAL A 313 7.04 -24.19 10.11
CA VAL A 313 6.13 -23.28 9.40
C VAL A 313 5.74 -23.84 8.04
N VAL A 314 4.45 -23.71 7.68
CA VAL A 314 3.94 -24.07 6.34
C VAL A 314 3.81 -22.79 5.48
N LEU A 315 4.31 -22.83 4.25
CA LEU A 315 4.32 -21.68 3.31
C LEU A 315 3.63 -22.00 1.97
N ASP A 316 2.82 -23.05 1.91
CA ASP A 316 2.24 -23.53 0.65
C ASP A 316 1.39 -22.44 -0.01
N GLY A 317 1.79 -22.03 -1.22
CA GLY A 317 1.10 -20.96 -1.96
C GLY A 317 1.23 -19.56 -1.37
N ALA A 318 2.05 -19.34 -0.34
CA ALA A 318 2.39 -17.99 0.11
C ALA A 318 3.15 -17.24 -0.99
N TRP A 319 2.94 -15.93 -1.10
CA TRP A 319 3.45 -15.14 -2.21
C TRP A 319 3.94 -13.76 -1.79
N GLY A 320 4.67 -13.11 -2.69
CA GLY A 320 5.10 -11.73 -2.52
C GLY A 320 6.36 -11.56 -1.67
N LEU A 321 7.04 -12.64 -1.30
CA LEU A 321 8.31 -12.56 -0.58
C LEU A 321 9.31 -11.63 -1.30
N LEU A 322 10.14 -10.95 -0.53
CA LEU A 322 11.26 -10.11 -0.97
C LEU A 322 12.58 -10.83 -0.66
N GLU A 323 13.68 -10.26 -1.16
CA GLU A 323 14.99 -10.89 -1.17
C GLU A 323 15.53 -11.21 0.24
N ASP A 324 15.30 -10.33 1.21
CA ASP A 324 15.72 -10.52 2.60
C ASP A 324 14.94 -11.64 3.30
N GLN A 325 13.65 -11.72 3.03
CA GLN A 325 12.76 -12.75 3.57
C GLN A 325 13.09 -14.13 3.01
N GLU A 326 13.29 -14.21 1.68
CA GLU A 326 13.72 -15.45 1.04
C GLU A 326 15.06 -15.91 1.60
N ALA A 327 16.02 -15.01 1.75
CA ALA A 327 17.33 -15.33 2.32
C ALA A 327 17.21 -15.88 3.76
N TYR A 328 16.40 -15.23 4.59
CA TYR A 328 16.16 -15.67 5.96
C TYR A 328 15.49 -17.05 6.02
N LEU A 329 14.38 -17.25 5.30
CA LEU A 329 13.62 -18.50 5.31
C LEU A 329 14.42 -19.67 4.71
N ARG A 330 15.23 -19.43 3.67
CA ARG A 330 16.20 -20.43 3.15
C ARG A 330 17.24 -20.83 4.19
N ALA A 331 17.77 -19.86 4.94
CA ALA A 331 18.74 -20.14 6.01
C ALA A 331 18.12 -20.96 7.16
N GLN A 332 16.80 -20.94 7.33
CA GLN A 332 16.05 -21.76 8.29
C GLN A 332 15.58 -23.11 7.69
N GLY A 333 15.85 -23.39 6.41
CA GLY A 333 15.48 -24.65 5.76
C GLY A 333 14.02 -24.74 5.33
N LEU A 334 13.33 -23.61 5.11
CA LEU A 334 11.92 -23.57 4.70
C LEU A 334 11.68 -23.36 3.19
N LEU A 335 12.69 -22.92 2.44
CA LEU A 335 12.59 -22.54 1.01
C LEU A 335 13.71 -23.13 0.14
#